data_AF-A0A0M0BPQ6-F1
#
_entry.id   AF-A0A0M0BPQ6-F1
#
_cell.length_a   1.000
_cell.length_b   1.000
_cell.length_c   1.000
_cell.angle_alpha   90.00
_cell.angle_beta   90.00
_cell.angle_gamma   90.00
#
_symmetry.space_group_name_H-M   'P 1'
#
loop_
_entity.id
_entity.type
_entity.pdbx_description
1 polymer ?
#
loop_
_entity_poly.entity_id
_entity_poly.type
_entity_poly.pdbx_seq_one_letter_code
_entity_poly.pdbx_strand_id
1 'polypeptide(L)'
;MSKRYKAVAIETQYWKPRDNYIKHIIQAIKNVVQEGDIITISEKAVSTATGNLIDEKKVKPTILAHFIAKHWMRIIWPYILGPICHLRQKTIVQLRSYPIEEGSRHKQLALDRGGFLQALMHGSE
;
A
#
# COMPACT_ATOMS: atom_id res chain seq x y z
N MET A 1 36.50 -5.80 -1.22
CA MET A 1 35.95 -5.39 0.09
C MET A 1 34.47 -5.06 -0.10
N SER A 2 33.54 -5.76 0.57
CA SER A 2 32.13 -5.38 0.51
C SER A 2 31.95 -4.06 1.26
N LYS A 3 31.39 -3.05 0.60
CA LYS A 3 31.01 -1.80 1.26
C LYS A 3 29.88 -2.13 2.25
N ARG A 4 30.12 -1.96 3.54
CA ARG A 4 29.11 -2.11 4.59
C ARG A 4 28.27 -0.84 4.62
N TYR A 5 27.00 -0.95 4.24
CA TYR A 5 26.04 0.13 4.41
C TYR A 5 25.41 0.07 5.81
N LYS A 6 25.13 1.22 6.40
CA LYS A 6 24.38 1.36 7.65
C LYS A 6 23.02 1.98 7.33
N ALA A 7 21.94 1.31 7.71
CA ALA A 7 20.60 1.88 7.65
C ALA A 7 20.26 2.53 9.00
N VAL A 8 19.74 3.75 8.97
CA VAL A 8 19.28 4.49 10.15
C VAL A 8 17.82 4.88 9.92
N ALA A 9 16.93 4.49 10.84
CA ALA A 9 15.54 4.90 10.81
C ALA A 9 15.42 6.35 11.33
N ILE A 10 14.74 7.21 10.57
CA ILE A 10 14.49 8.60 10.94
C ILE A 10 13.05 8.73 11.38
N GLU A 11 12.84 9.17 12.62
CA GLU A 11 11.52 9.46 13.14
C GLU A 11 11.02 10.82 12.61
N THR A 12 9.77 10.85 12.16
CA THR A 12 9.11 12.06 11.66
C THR A 12 7.69 12.13 12.21
N GLN A 13 7.10 13.33 12.17
CA GLN A 13 5.68 13.50 12.46
C GLN A 13 4.82 12.91 11.33
N TYR A 14 3.56 12.59 11.62
CA TYR A 14 2.60 12.19 10.60
C TYR A 14 2.39 13.31 9.57
N TRP A 15 2.53 12.95 8.29
CA TRP A 15 2.24 13.88 7.19
C TRP A 15 0.76 13.86 6.86
N LYS A 16 0.20 15.04 6.65
CA LYS A 16 -1.17 15.29 6.23
C LYS A 16 -1.19 15.83 4.80
N PRO A 17 -2.34 15.73 4.12
CA PRO A 17 -2.51 16.35 2.80
C PRO A 17 -2.13 17.83 2.84
N ARG A 18 -1.31 18.24 1.85
CA ARG A 18 -0.79 19.61 1.67
C ARG A 18 0.31 20.03 2.66
N ASP A 19 0.83 19.11 3.47
CA ASP A 19 2.02 19.40 4.27
C ASP A 19 3.25 19.62 3.40
N ASN A 20 4.15 20.51 3.84
CA ASN A 20 5.45 20.69 3.19
C ASN A 20 6.43 19.58 3.63
N TYR A 21 6.17 18.37 3.17
CA TYR A 21 6.94 17.17 3.52
C TYR A 21 8.43 17.32 3.21
N ILE A 22 8.82 18.05 2.16
CA ILE A 22 10.23 18.33 1.85
C ILE A 22 10.93 19.06 2.99
N LYS A 23 10.31 20.12 3.52
CA LYS A 23 10.85 20.85 4.67
C LYS A 23 10.95 19.95 5.91
N HIS A 24 9.94 19.10 6.16
CA HIS A 24 9.96 18.15 7.27
C HIS A 24 11.09 17.11 7.13
N ILE A 25 11.29 16.56 5.93
CA ILE A 25 12.41 15.64 5.63
C ILE A 25 13.74 16.32 5.91
N ILE A 26 13.97 17.51 5.34
CA ILE A 26 15.23 18.26 5.52
C ILE A 26 15.51 18.49 7.01
N GLN A 27 14.51 18.90 7.78
CA GLN A 27 14.68 19.13 9.21
C GLN A 27 14.97 17.84 9.99
N ALA A 28 14.40 16.71 9.59
CA ALA A 28 14.61 15.43 10.25
C ALA A 28 15.99 14.83 9.98
N ILE A 29 16.55 15.07 8.79
CA ILE A 29 17.81 14.43 8.37
C ILE A 29 19.07 15.30 8.53
N LYS A 30 18.93 16.63 8.68
CA LYS A 30 20.04 17.61 8.60
C LYS A 30 21.27 17.31 9.46
N ASN A 31 21.11 16.63 10.59
CA ASN A 31 22.19 16.31 11.53
C ASN A 31 22.64 14.84 11.44
N VAL A 32 22.12 14.09 10.48
CA VAL A 32 22.32 12.64 10.35
C VAL A 32 22.98 12.25 9.02
N VAL A 33 22.69 12.99 7.94
CA VAL A 33 23.15 12.65 6.58
C VAL A 33 24.44 13.37 6.19
N GLN A 34 25.22 12.73 5.34
CA GLN A 34 26.43 13.26 4.71
C GLN A 34 26.33 13.18 3.18
N GLU A 35 27.26 13.84 2.49
CA GLU A 35 27.32 13.77 1.03
C GLU A 35 27.57 12.32 0.57
N GLY A 36 26.76 11.86 -0.39
CA GLY A 36 26.80 10.49 -0.90
C GLY A 36 25.84 9.51 -0.19
N ASP A 37 25.15 9.94 0.86
CA ASP A 37 24.10 9.12 1.50
C ASP A 37 22.84 9.02 0.64
N ILE A 38 22.09 7.92 0.83
CA ILE A 38 20.84 7.64 0.14
C ILE A 38 19.67 7.78 1.12
N ILE A 39 18.69 8.59 0.74
CA ILE A 39 17.45 8.79 1.50
C ILE A 39 16.36 7.94 0.85
N THR A 40 15.75 7.04 1.62
CA THR A 40 14.60 6.25 1.19
C THR A 40 13.34 6.80 1.85
N ILE A 41 12.29 7.02 1.04
CA ILE A 41 11.01 7.57 1.49
C ILE A 41 9.91 6.65 0.98
N SER A 42 8.92 6.37 1.81
CA SER A 42 7.74 5.60 1.39
C SER A 42 6.94 6.39 0.36
N GLU A 43 6.63 5.75 -0.76
CA GLU A 43 5.70 6.29 -1.77
C GLU A 43 4.38 6.72 -1.13
N LYS A 44 3.85 5.94 -0.18
CA LYS A 44 2.61 6.25 0.53
C LYS A 44 2.69 7.56 1.31
N ALA A 45 3.84 7.85 1.93
CA ALA A 45 4.05 9.10 2.64
C ALA A 45 4.00 10.29 1.67
N VAL A 46 4.70 10.19 0.54
CA VAL A 46 4.68 11.21 -0.52
C VAL A 46 3.26 11.40 -1.07
N SER A 47 2.57 10.30 -1.41
CA SER A 47 1.18 10.30 -1.90
C SER A 47 0.21 10.98 -0.93
N THR A 48 0.40 10.74 0.38
CA THR A 48 -0.38 11.38 1.45
C THR A 48 -0.15 12.89 1.45
N ALA A 49 1.11 13.33 1.45
CA ALA A 49 1.46 14.75 1.52
C ALA A 49 1.06 15.53 0.26
N THR A 50 1.13 14.90 -0.92
CA THR A 50 0.64 15.49 -2.18
C THR A 50 -0.88 15.50 -2.30
N GLY A 51 -1.59 14.93 -1.32
CA GLY A 51 -3.05 14.92 -1.28
C GLY A 51 -3.70 13.90 -2.20
N ASN A 52 -2.97 12.87 -2.61
CA ASN A 52 -3.46 11.76 -3.42
C ASN A 52 -4.16 10.69 -2.55
N LEU A 53 -5.09 11.14 -1.72
CA LEU A 53 -5.96 10.30 -0.91
C LEU A 53 -7.36 10.30 -1.50
N ILE A 54 -7.98 9.11 -1.60
CA ILE A 54 -9.32 8.93 -2.13
C ILE A 54 -10.21 8.36 -1.03
N ASP A 55 -11.40 8.96 -0.87
CA ASP A 55 -12.44 8.42 0.01
C ASP A 55 -13.19 7.29 -0.71
N GLU A 56 -12.80 6.05 -0.43
CA GLU A 56 -13.38 4.84 -1.03
C GLU A 56 -14.89 4.70 -0.75
N LYS A 57 -15.44 5.34 0.30
CA LYS A 57 -16.87 5.28 0.59
C LYS A 57 -17.73 5.89 -0.52
N LYS A 58 -17.15 6.79 -1.32
CA LYS A 58 -17.80 7.44 -2.46
C LYS A 58 -17.76 6.60 -3.74
N VAL A 59 -16.98 5.51 -3.76
CA VAL A 59 -16.84 4.63 -4.92
C VAL A 59 -18.02 3.67 -4.99
N LYS A 60 -18.67 3.58 -6.15
CA LYS A 60 -19.76 2.64 -6.41
C LYS A 60 -19.19 1.36 -7.05
N PRO A 61 -19.20 0.22 -6.36
CA PRO A 61 -18.60 -0.99 -6.89
C PRO A 61 -19.47 -1.61 -8.00
N THR A 62 -18.82 -2.07 -9.07
CA THR A 62 -19.49 -2.85 -10.11
C THR A 62 -19.63 -4.32 -9.70
N ILE A 63 -20.41 -5.08 -10.48
CA ILE A 63 -20.56 -6.53 -10.32
C ILE A 63 -19.20 -7.23 -10.39
N LEU A 64 -18.30 -6.77 -11.28
CA LEU A 64 -16.94 -7.31 -11.40
C LEU A 64 -16.15 -7.10 -10.11
N ALA A 65 -16.18 -5.89 -9.54
CA ALA A 65 -15.48 -5.61 -8.29
C ALA A 65 -16.02 -6.44 -7.12
N HIS A 66 -17.34 -6.66 -7.07
CA HIS A 66 -17.97 -7.56 -6.10
C HIS A 66 -17.54 -9.01 -6.31
N PHE A 67 -17.45 -9.46 -7.56
CA PHE A 67 -16.96 -10.80 -7.90
C PHE A 67 -15.50 -11.00 -7.45
N ILE A 68 -14.63 -10.02 -7.72
CA ILE A 68 -13.23 -10.06 -7.28
C ILE A 68 -13.16 -10.12 -5.75
N ALA A 69 -13.87 -9.24 -5.04
CA ALA A 69 -13.88 -9.23 -3.57
C ALA A 69 -14.43 -10.52 -2.95
N LYS A 70 -15.45 -11.14 -3.56
CA LYS A 70 -16.09 -12.33 -3.01
C LYS A 70 -15.37 -13.63 -3.38
N HIS A 71 -15.03 -13.84 -4.64
CA HIS A 71 -14.50 -15.12 -5.13
C HIS A 71 -12.99 -15.10 -5.24
N TRP A 72 -12.42 -14.04 -5.84
CA TRP A 72 -10.98 -13.96 -6.03
C TRP A 72 -10.25 -13.80 -4.69
N MET A 73 -10.69 -12.85 -3.86
CA MET A 73 -10.04 -12.53 -2.60
C MET A 73 -10.27 -13.57 -1.50
N ARG A 74 -11.48 -14.14 -1.36
CA ARG A 74 -11.78 -15.11 -0.28
C ARG A 74 -11.48 -16.56 -0.63
N ILE A 75 -11.35 -16.90 -1.92
CA ILE A 75 -11.17 -18.28 -2.36
C ILE A 75 -9.82 -18.44 -3.10
N ILE A 76 -9.66 -17.79 -4.24
CA ILE A 76 -8.48 -18.01 -5.09
C ILE A 76 -7.19 -17.62 -4.36
N TRP A 77 -7.17 -16.45 -3.73
CA TRP A 77 -6.00 -15.99 -2.98
C TRP A 77 -5.60 -16.91 -1.82
N PRO A 78 -6.46 -17.21 -0.83
CA PRO A 78 -6.01 -17.95 0.35
C PRO A 78 -5.73 -19.43 0.09
N TYR A 79 -6.36 -20.06 -0.90
CA TYR A 79 -6.22 -21.51 -1.15
C TYR A 79 -5.24 -21.85 -2.28
N ILE A 80 -5.05 -20.96 -3.27
CA ILE A 80 -4.18 -21.22 -4.42
C ILE A 80 -2.94 -20.35 -4.35
N LEU A 81 -3.10 -19.03 -4.41
CA LEU A 81 -1.98 -18.10 -4.53
C LEU A 81 -1.20 -17.96 -3.21
N GLY A 82 -1.87 -18.05 -2.07
CA GLY A 82 -1.27 -17.91 -0.74
C GLY A 82 -0.17 -18.96 -0.49
N PRO A 83 -0.46 -20.26 -0.69
CA PRO A 83 0.55 -21.31 -0.63
C PRO A 83 1.68 -21.13 -1.66
N ILE A 84 1.35 -20.80 -2.91
CA ILE A 84 2.34 -20.63 -4.00
C ILE A 84 3.30 -19.47 -3.70
N CYS A 85 2.79 -18.36 -3.17
CA CYS A 85 3.56 -17.18 -2.80
C CYS A 85 4.18 -17.28 -1.39
N HIS A 86 4.06 -18.43 -0.70
CA HIS A 86 4.52 -18.62 0.67
C HIS A 86 4.04 -17.53 1.65
N LEU A 87 2.78 -17.09 1.51
CA LEU A 87 2.20 -16.09 2.40
C LEU A 87 2.11 -16.61 3.84
N ARG A 88 2.29 -15.71 4.80
CA ARG A 88 2.13 -16.05 6.22
C ARG A 88 0.72 -16.56 6.50
N GLN A 89 0.60 -17.54 7.38
CA GLN A 89 -0.70 -18.13 7.73
C GLN A 89 -1.71 -17.08 8.23
N LYS A 90 -1.24 -16.08 8.99
CA LYS A 90 -2.07 -14.95 9.43
C LYS A 90 -2.69 -14.20 8.24
N THR A 91 -1.92 -13.94 7.19
CA THR A 91 -2.39 -13.27 5.96
C THR A 91 -3.43 -14.12 5.24
N ILE A 92 -3.18 -15.43 5.13
CA ILE A 92 -4.14 -16.37 4.51
C ILE A 92 -5.48 -16.37 5.26
N VAL A 93 -5.44 -16.40 6.60
CA VAL A 93 -6.65 -16.34 7.43
C VAL A 93 -7.42 -15.02 7.20
N GLN A 94 -6.72 -13.89 7.16
CA GLN A 94 -7.33 -12.58 6.89
C GLN A 94 -7.97 -12.50 5.50
N LEU A 95 -7.36 -13.11 4.48
CA LEU A 95 -7.91 -13.15 3.13
C LEU A 95 -9.21 -13.96 3.06
N ARG A 96 -9.35 -15.03 3.83
CA ARG A 96 -10.61 -15.79 3.92
C ARG A 96 -11.75 -14.94 4.51
N SER A 97 -11.44 -14.03 5.44
CA SER A 97 -12.39 -13.11 6.04
C SER A 97 -12.42 -11.72 5.37
N TYR A 98 -11.95 -11.60 4.11
CA TYR A 98 -11.88 -10.32 3.41
C TYR A 98 -13.25 -9.63 3.34
N PRO A 99 -13.39 -8.34 3.72
CA PRO A 99 -14.68 -7.67 3.75
C PRO A 99 -15.23 -7.49 2.32
N ILE A 100 -16.45 -7.95 2.05
CA ILE A 100 -17.02 -7.90 0.69
C ILE A 100 -17.40 -6.47 0.31
N GLU A 101 -18.06 -5.72 1.20
CA GLU A 101 -18.55 -4.37 0.86
C GLU A 101 -17.40 -3.39 0.67
N GLU A 102 -16.57 -3.18 1.70
CA GLU A 102 -15.42 -2.31 1.64
C GLU A 102 -14.41 -2.80 0.59
N GLY A 103 -14.16 -4.11 0.56
CA GLY A 103 -13.28 -4.72 -0.42
C GLY A 103 -13.76 -4.51 -1.86
N SER A 104 -15.06 -4.58 -2.14
CA SER A 104 -15.57 -4.32 -3.48
C SER A 104 -15.37 -2.86 -3.90
N ARG A 105 -15.51 -1.89 -2.98
CA ARG A 105 -15.23 -0.47 -3.27
C ARG A 105 -13.74 -0.26 -3.57
N HIS A 106 -12.88 -0.85 -2.75
CA HIS A 106 -11.44 -0.82 -2.95
C HIS A 106 -11.03 -1.46 -4.29
N LYS A 107 -11.61 -2.63 -4.63
CA LYS A 107 -11.35 -3.32 -5.90
C LYS A 107 -11.86 -2.54 -7.10
N GLN A 108 -12.98 -1.84 -6.97
CA GLN A 108 -13.42 -0.92 -8.02
C GLN A 108 -12.41 0.21 -8.23
N LEU A 109 -11.92 0.83 -7.15
CA LEU A 109 -10.92 1.89 -7.26
C LEU A 109 -9.62 1.38 -7.90
N ALA A 110 -9.18 0.18 -7.53
CA ALA A 110 -8.02 -0.46 -8.14
C ALA A 110 -8.24 -0.75 -9.64
N LEU A 111 -9.44 -1.19 -10.04
CA LEU A 111 -9.80 -1.35 -11.45
C LEU A 111 -9.73 -0.02 -12.21
N ASP A 112 -10.28 1.04 -11.62
CA ASP A 112 -10.38 2.36 -12.26
C ASP A 112 -9.01 3.04 -12.42
N ARG A 113 -8.09 2.86 -11.45
CA ARG A 113 -6.80 3.57 -11.41
C ARG A 113 -5.60 2.72 -11.82
N GLY A 114 -5.58 1.44 -11.46
CA GLY A 114 -4.46 0.52 -11.68
C GLY A 114 -4.74 -0.59 -12.69
N GLY A 115 -5.98 -0.72 -13.15
CA GLY A 115 -6.39 -1.73 -14.11
C GLY A 115 -6.65 -3.11 -13.51
N PHE A 116 -6.93 -4.07 -14.38
CA PHE A 116 -7.42 -5.39 -14.00
C PHE A 116 -6.44 -6.19 -13.14
N LEU A 117 -5.18 -6.27 -13.55
CA LEU A 117 -4.16 -7.04 -12.81
C LEU A 117 -3.91 -6.47 -11.42
N GLN A 118 -3.87 -5.13 -11.29
CA GLN A 118 -3.74 -4.47 -9.99
C GLN A 118 -4.90 -4.82 -9.08
N ALA A 119 -6.14 -4.77 -9.58
CA ALA A 119 -7.32 -5.14 -8.81
C ALA A 119 -7.28 -6.61 -8.33
N LEU A 120 -6.64 -7.51 -9.08
CA LEU A 120 -6.50 -8.90 -8.65
C LEU A 120 -5.48 -9.09 -7.52
N MET A 121 -4.58 -8.15 -7.24
CA MET A 121 -3.56 -8.32 -6.19
C MET A 121 -4.14 -8.18 -4.78
N HIS A 122 -3.65 -8.98 -3.81
CA HIS A 122 -4.14 -8.87 -2.44
C HIS A 122 -3.68 -7.60 -1.70
N GLY A 123 -2.54 -7.04 -2.11
CA GLY A 123 -1.96 -5.80 -1.59
C GLY A 123 -2.05 -4.66 -2.60
N SER A 124 -3.14 -4.61 -3.38
CA SER A 124 -3.43 -3.44 -4.20
C SER A 124 -3.58 -2.21 -3.29
N GLU A 125 -2.80 -1.18 -3.53
CA GLU A 125 -2.91 0.13 -2.87
C GLU A 125 -2.85 1.24 -3.92
#